data_AF-A0A0G1TQ94-F1
#
_entry.id   AF-A0A0G1TQ94-F1
#
_cell.length_a   1.000
_cell.length_b   1.000
_cell.length_c   1.000
_cell.angle_alpha   90.00
_cell.angle_beta   90.00
_cell.angle_gamma   90.00
#
_symmetry.space_group_name_H-M   'P 1'
#
loop_
_entity.id
_entity.type
_entity.pdbx_description
1 polymer ?
#
loop_
_entity_poly.entity_id
_entity_poly.type
_entity_poly.pdbx_seq_one_letter_code
_entity_poly.pdbx_strand_id
1 'polypeptide(L)'
;MLVDEPKVSTSWGSYKAFDLFLGYPQPTFDFAGSRHKINRMITNTKKGFTLIELLIVIAIIAILATAVVLILNPAQLFAQARDSQRISDLATVRGAVVLYLSTVSSPDLDSAGGTCGTNYWGSVTGAVENLTVTGTQSANTARTVAGSGWVPVDLASVPGGSPLSALPQDPLGDEASSTASAYTYSCDNTNKWFELNANMESSRYASGGGDDVESTDGGSAYSIYEVGNDPGLDL
;
A
#
# COMPACT_ATOMS: atom_id res chain seq x y z
N MET A 1 -34.36 25.46 -9.83
CA MET A 1 -33.76 26.78 -9.55
C MET A 1 -32.27 26.63 -9.83
N LEU A 2 -31.90 26.89 -11.09
CA LEU A 2 -30.54 26.75 -11.59
C LEU A 2 -29.81 28.06 -11.27
N VAL A 3 -28.69 27.98 -10.57
CA VAL A 3 -27.86 29.15 -10.25
C VAL A 3 -26.62 29.04 -11.13
N ASP A 4 -26.58 29.84 -12.19
CA ASP A 4 -25.43 29.99 -13.08
C ASP A 4 -24.32 30.77 -12.36
N GLU A 5 -23.08 30.26 -12.41
CA GLU A 5 -21.89 30.99 -11.97
C GLU A 5 -21.42 32.00 -13.02
N PRO A 6 -21.06 33.25 -12.65
CA PRO A 6 -20.57 34.25 -13.59
C PRO A 6 -19.06 34.12 -13.86
N LYS A 7 -18.70 34.03 -15.15
CA LYS A 7 -17.31 34.11 -15.63
C LYS A 7 -16.77 35.54 -15.50
N VAL A 8 -15.71 35.73 -14.72
CA VAL A 8 -14.98 37.01 -14.61
C VAL A 8 -13.85 37.08 -15.64
N SER A 9 -13.91 38.10 -16.49
CA SER A 9 -12.88 38.51 -17.45
C SER A 9 -12.17 39.75 -16.91
N THR A 10 -10.84 39.71 -16.76
CA THR A 10 -10.05 40.90 -16.39
C THR A 10 -9.02 41.22 -17.47
N SER A 11 -9.36 42.23 -18.27
CA SER A 11 -8.49 43.00 -19.14
C SER A 11 -7.69 44.01 -18.29
N TRP A 12 -6.36 44.02 -18.42
CA TRP A 12 -5.49 45.00 -17.78
C TRP A 12 -5.07 46.07 -18.78
N GLY A 13 -5.70 47.25 -18.67
CA GLY A 13 -5.30 48.47 -19.34
C GLY A 13 -4.39 49.31 -18.46
N SER A 14 -3.27 49.77 -19.02
CA SER A 14 -2.26 50.61 -18.37
C SER A 14 -2.78 51.99 -17.97
N TYR A 15 -2.57 52.38 -16.71
CA TYR A 15 -2.70 53.76 -16.25
C TYR A 15 -1.30 54.32 -15.98
N LYS A 16 -0.88 55.29 -16.79
CA LYS A 16 0.16 56.26 -16.42
C LYS A 16 -0.55 57.48 -15.86
N ALA A 17 -0.32 57.75 -14.59
CA ALA A 17 -0.81 58.95 -13.95
C ALA A 17 0.39 59.72 -13.40
N PHE A 18 0.29 61.05 -13.54
CA PHE A 18 1.06 62.09 -12.86
C PHE A 18 2.52 62.24 -13.24
N ASP A 19 2.78 63.25 -14.08
CA ASP A 19 3.58 64.38 -13.59
C ASP A 19 3.26 65.65 -14.40
N LEU A 20 2.68 66.63 -13.71
CA LEU A 20 2.34 67.95 -14.21
C LEU A 20 2.92 68.95 -13.20
N PHE A 21 4.12 69.47 -13.45
CA PHE A 21 4.56 70.75 -12.86
C PHE A 21 5.76 71.36 -13.62
N LEU A 22 5.44 72.40 -14.40
CA LEU A 22 6.14 73.68 -14.56
C LEU A 22 7.69 73.76 -14.50
N GLY A 23 8.30 73.89 -15.69
CA GLY A 23 9.08 75.08 -16.09
C GLY A 23 10.33 75.51 -15.31
N TYR A 24 11.50 75.02 -15.72
CA TYR A 24 12.76 75.77 -15.76
C TYR A 24 13.62 75.30 -16.95
N PRO A 25 14.10 76.19 -17.84
CA PRO A 25 15.04 75.81 -18.88
C PRO A 25 16.45 75.79 -18.27
N GLN A 26 17.22 74.71 -18.46
CA GLN A 26 18.64 74.72 -18.10
C GLN A 26 19.49 74.09 -19.22
N PRO A 27 20.70 74.62 -19.41
CA PRO A 27 21.36 74.75 -20.72
C PRO A 27 21.95 73.44 -21.24
N THR A 28 21.98 73.31 -22.56
CA THR A 28 22.72 72.26 -23.26
C THR A 28 24.22 72.50 -23.08
N PHE A 29 24.84 71.70 -22.22
CA PHE A 29 26.28 71.51 -22.23
C PHE A 29 26.58 70.26 -23.06
N ASP A 30 26.98 70.49 -24.31
CA ASP A 30 27.53 69.46 -25.20
C ASP A 30 28.86 68.98 -24.61
N PHE A 31 28.82 67.82 -23.96
CA PHE A 31 30.01 67.04 -23.70
C PHE A 31 30.03 65.93 -24.74
N ALA A 32 30.72 66.18 -25.85
CA ALA A 32 31.22 65.19 -26.77
C ALA A 32 32.21 64.26 -26.03
N GLY A 33 31.66 63.41 -25.17
CA GLY A 33 32.35 62.33 -24.48
C GLY A 33 31.77 61.04 -25.00
N SER A 34 32.52 60.38 -25.89
CA SER A 34 32.23 59.02 -26.35
C SER A 34 32.15 58.09 -25.14
N ARG A 35 30.94 57.89 -24.62
CA ARG A 35 30.66 56.89 -23.60
C ARG A 35 30.63 55.54 -24.30
N HIS A 36 31.81 54.95 -24.45
CA HIS A 36 31.97 53.57 -24.88
C HIS A 36 31.27 52.66 -23.85
N LYS A 37 29.97 52.40 -24.08
CA LYS A 37 29.20 51.41 -23.34
C LYS A 37 29.75 50.03 -23.70
N ILE A 38 30.60 49.49 -22.84
CA ILE A 38 31.06 48.10 -22.98
C ILE A 38 29.89 47.20 -22.61
N ASN A 39 29.07 46.82 -23.59
CA ASN A 39 28.13 45.72 -23.43
C ASN A 39 28.94 44.43 -23.31
N ARG A 40 29.20 44.00 -22.06
CA ARG A 40 29.78 42.68 -21.79
C ARG A 40 28.75 41.62 -22.20
N MET A 41 28.88 41.11 -23.42
CA MET A 41 28.16 39.91 -23.85
C MET A 41 28.69 38.72 -23.05
N ILE A 42 27.93 38.27 -22.05
CA ILE A 42 28.20 37.00 -21.37
C ILE A 42 27.81 35.90 -22.35
N THR A 43 28.78 35.39 -23.10
CA THR A 43 28.58 34.21 -23.96
C THR A 43 28.54 32.98 -23.06
N ASN A 44 27.33 32.45 -22.82
CA ASN A 44 27.16 31.15 -22.19
C ASN A 44 27.67 30.06 -23.15
N THR A 45 28.94 29.69 -23.03
CA THR A 45 29.48 28.52 -23.73
C THR A 45 28.85 27.27 -23.11
N LYS A 46 27.79 26.75 -23.74
CA LYS A 46 27.26 25.43 -23.39
C LYS A 46 28.30 24.39 -23.79
N LYS A 47 29.04 23.87 -22.80
CA LYS A 47 29.91 22.70 -23.00
C LYS A 47 28.99 21.49 -23.24
N GLY A 48 29.12 20.86 -24.40
CA GLY A 48 28.47 19.57 -24.68
C GLY A 48 29.26 18.43 -24.05
N PHE A 49 28.56 17.37 -23.64
CA PHE A 49 29.20 16.12 -23.23
C PHE A 49 29.93 15.49 -24.42
N THR A 50 31.12 14.95 -24.17
CA THR A 50 31.81 14.14 -25.17
C THR A 50 31.20 12.74 -25.22
N LEU A 51 31.25 12.09 -26.39
CA LEU A 51 30.76 10.73 -26.55
C LEU A 51 31.52 9.73 -25.66
N ILE A 52 32.81 9.97 -25.43
CA ILE A 52 33.66 9.11 -24.59
C ILE A 52 33.27 9.19 -23.12
N GLU A 53 32.91 10.38 -22.62
CA GLU A 53 32.43 10.55 -21.25
C GLU A 53 31.13 9.78 -21.02
N LEU A 54 30.19 9.84 -21.97
CA LEU A 54 28.94 9.07 -21.87
C LEU A 54 29.21 7.56 -21.93
N LEU A 55 30.14 7.12 -22.78
CA LEU A 55 30.48 5.71 -22.96
C LEU A 55 31.11 5.09 -21.70
N ILE A 56 32.01 5.82 -21.04
CA ILE A 56 32.62 5.35 -19.79
C ILE A 56 31.56 5.27 -18.68
N VAL A 57 30.63 6.23 -18.61
CA VAL A 57 29.58 6.26 -17.60
C VAL A 57 28.66 5.05 -17.71
N ILE A 58 28.18 4.72 -18.91
CA ILE A 58 27.32 3.53 -19.09
C ILE A 58 28.07 2.24 -18.79
N ALA A 59 29.38 2.17 -19.08
CA ALA A 59 30.21 1.00 -18.76
C ALA A 59 30.35 0.81 -17.24
N ILE A 60 30.58 1.89 -16.48
CA ILE A 60 30.66 1.84 -15.02
C ILE A 60 29.29 1.48 -14.42
N ILE A 61 28.20 2.08 -14.90
CA ILE A 61 26.84 1.77 -14.44
C ILE A 61 26.50 0.29 -14.67
N ALA A 62 26.90 -0.28 -15.81
CA ALA A 62 26.66 -1.70 -16.10
C ALA A 62 27.36 -2.63 -15.08
N ILE A 63 28.61 -2.32 -14.70
CA ILE A 63 29.36 -3.12 -13.71
C ILE A 63 28.77 -2.96 -12.31
N LEU A 64 28.41 -1.74 -11.91
CA LEU A 64 27.83 -1.50 -10.58
C LEU A 64 26.44 -2.12 -10.45
N ALA A 65 25.63 -2.08 -11.51
CA ALA A 65 24.28 -2.64 -11.50
C ALA A 65 24.28 -4.15 -11.25
N THR A 66 25.20 -4.91 -11.85
CA THR A 66 25.30 -6.37 -11.62
C THR A 66 25.73 -6.69 -10.20
N ALA A 67 26.70 -5.95 -9.65
CA ALA A 67 27.15 -6.15 -8.27
C ALA A 67 26.03 -5.88 -7.24
N VAL A 68 25.23 -4.83 -7.44
CA VAL A 68 24.14 -4.46 -6.52
C VAL A 68 23.05 -5.53 -6.46
N VAL A 69 22.66 -6.12 -7.59
CA VAL A 69 21.61 -7.16 -7.63
C VAL A 69 22.02 -8.41 -6.88
N LEU A 70 23.30 -8.80 -6.97
CA LEU A 70 23.83 -9.97 -6.26
C LEU A 70 23.84 -9.77 -4.73
N ILE A 71 24.06 -8.53 -4.27
CA ILE A 71 24.16 -8.22 -2.84
C ILE A 71 22.78 -8.04 -2.21
N LEU A 72 21.85 -7.34 -2.87
CA LEU A 72 20.60 -6.90 -2.25
C LEU A 72 19.46 -7.92 -2.31
N ASN A 73 19.59 -9.02 -3.06
CA ASN A 73 18.52 -10.00 -3.31
C ASN A 73 17.13 -9.34 -3.40
N PRO A 74 16.85 -8.56 -4.46
CA PRO A 74 15.65 -7.73 -4.55
C PRO A 74 14.34 -8.53 -4.39
N ALA A 75 14.34 -9.82 -4.72
CA ALA A 75 13.21 -10.71 -4.49
C ALA A 75 12.84 -10.79 -3.00
N GLN A 76 13.84 -10.90 -2.11
CA GLN A 76 13.62 -10.92 -0.66
C GLN A 76 13.10 -9.57 -0.14
N LEU A 77 13.53 -8.44 -0.71
CA LEU A 77 13.01 -7.13 -0.32
C LEU A 77 11.53 -6.97 -0.70
N PHE A 78 11.14 -7.44 -1.88
CA PHE A 78 9.73 -7.43 -2.28
C PHE A 78 8.90 -8.40 -1.44
N ALA A 79 9.44 -9.59 -1.11
CA ALA A 79 8.78 -10.53 -0.21
C ALA A 79 8.56 -9.92 1.17
N GLN A 80 9.58 -9.28 1.76
CA GLN A 80 9.45 -8.59 3.06
C GLN A 80 8.40 -7.48 3.05
N ALA A 81 8.29 -6.74 1.95
CA ALA A 81 7.28 -5.71 1.81
C ALA A 81 5.86 -6.30 1.76
N ARG A 82 5.67 -7.41 1.02
CA ARG A 82 4.39 -8.13 0.98
C ARG A 82 4.06 -8.73 2.34
N ASP A 83 4.99 -9.42 2.99
CA ASP A 83 4.82 -10.01 4.33
C ASP A 83 4.43 -8.95 5.38
N SER A 84 5.07 -7.79 5.35
CA SER A 84 4.71 -6.66 6.23
C SER A 84 3.26 -6.21 5.99
N GLN A 85 2.80 -6.22 4.74
CA GLN A 85 1.41 -5.95 4.40
C GLN A 85 0.49 -7.08 4.90
N ARG A 86 0.87 -8.36 4.74
CA ARG A 86 0.10 -9.51 5.26
C ARG A 86 -0.13 -9.41 6.77
N ILE A 87 0.92 -9.13 7.52
CA ILE A 87 0.86 -8.95 8.98
C ILE A 87 -0.13 -7.83 9.34
N SER A 88 -0.04 -6.68 8.66
CA SER A 88 -0.93 -5.54 8.89
C SER A 88 -2.38 -5.83 8.49
N ASP A 89 -2.60 -6.51 7.37
CA ASP A 89 -3.91 -6.88 6.85
C ASP A 89 -4.61 -7.83 7.81
N LEU A 90 -3.94 -8.92 8.23
CA LEU A 90 -4.50 -9.88 9.18
C LEU A 90 -4.74 -9.26 10.56
N ALA A 91 -3.85 -8.39 11.04
CA ALA A 91 -4.08 -7.66 12.30
C ALA A 91 -5.33 -6.77 12.22
N THR A 92 -5.56 -6.14 11.07
CA THR A 92 -6.74 -5.29 10.82
C THR A 92 -8.02 -6.11 10.80
N VAL A 93 -8.02 -7.26 10.10
CA VAL A 93 -9.17 -8.18 10.05
C VAL A 93 -9.44 -8.78 11.44
N ARG A 94 -8.41 -9.24 12.15
CA ARG A 94 -8.53 -9.72 13.54
C ARG A 94 -9.20 -8.68 14.43
N GLY A 95 -8.75 -7.42 14.37
CA GLY A 95 -9.34 -6.33 15.14
C GLY A 95 -10.81 -6.11 14.82
N ALA A 96 -11.20 -6.19 13.54
CA ALA A 96 -12.59 -6.07 13.10
C ALA A 96 -13.47 -7.21 13.63
N VAL A 97 -13.01 -8.47 13.56
CA VAL A 97 -13.75 -9.63 14.06
C VAL A 97 -13.85 -9.60 15.59
N VAL A 98 -12.79 -9.22 16.30
CA VAL A 98 -12.83 -9.04 17.77
C VAL A 98 -13.83 -7.95 18.16
N LEU A 99 -13.85 -6.82 17.44
CA LEU A 99 -14.83 -5.77 17.68
C LEU A 99 -16.26 -6.29 17.46
N TYR A 100 -16.48 -7.04 16.38
CA TYR A 100 -17.76 -7.69 16.10
C TYR A 100 -18.20 -8.61 17.25
N LEU A 101 -17.32 -9.53 17.70
CA LEU A 101 -17.60 -10.44 18.81
C LEU A 101 -17.94 -9.72 20.12
N SER A 102 -17.36 -8.52 20.34
CA SER A 102 -17.58 -7.74 21.56
C SER A 102 -18.85 -6.87 21.53
N THR A 103 -19.41 -6.59 20.35
CA THR A 103 -20.47 -5.58 20.18
C THR A 103 -21.78 -6.14 19.65
N VAL A 104 -21.75 -7.26 18.92
CA VAL A 104 -22.95 -7.93 18.40
C VAL A 104 -23.49 -8.90 19.45
N SER A 105 -24.80 -8.85 19.73
CA SER A 105 -25.41 -9.60 20.84
C SER A 105 -25.49 -11.11 20.61
N SER A 106 -25.60 -11.53 19.35
CA SER A 106 -25.65 -12.94 18.93
C SER A 106 -24.67 -13.12 17.78
N PRO A 107 -23.35 -13.11 18.05
CA PRO A 107 -22.36 -13.15 17.00
C PRO A 107 -22.41 -14.51 16.28
N ASP A 108 -22.23 -14.46 14.97
CA ASP A 108 -22.22 -15.58 14.06
C ASP A 108 -20.96 -15.49 13.18
N LEU A 109 -20.08 -16.49 13.29
CA LEU A 109 -18.74 -16.46 12.70
C LEU A 109 -18.67 -17.07 11.28
N ASP A 110 -19.75 -17.68 10.80
CA ASP A 110 -19.80 -18.36 9.51
C ASP A 110 -21.10 -18.12 8.72
N SER A 111 -21.90 -17.13 9.15
CA SER A 111 -23.17 -16.73 8.53
C SER A 111 -24.22 -17.85 8.51
N ALA A 112 -25.42 -17.52 8.03
CA ALA A 112 -26.56 -18.44 8.03
C ALA A 112 -26.30 -19.66 7.11
N GLY A 113 -26.10 -20.82 7.74
CA GLY A 113 -25.76 -22.08 7.05
C GLY A 113 -24.27 -22.43 7.08
N GLY A 114 -23.51 -21.74 7.94
CA GLY A 114 -22.09 -21.93 8.09
C GLY A 114 -21.67 -23.34 8.53
N THR A 115 -20.40 -23.61 8.30
CA THR A 115 -19.76 -24.94 8.41
C THR A 115 -18.42 -24.83 9.16
N CYS A 116 -18.31 -23.89 10.11
CA CYS A 116 -17.18 -23.78 11.04
C CYS A 116 -16.79 -25.19 11.57
N GLY A 117 -15.49 -25.44 11.70
CA GLY A 117 -14.92 -26.73 12.12
C GLY A 117 -14.91 -27.85 11.06
N THR A 118 -15.51 -27.64 9.88
CA THR A 118 -15.42 -28.58 8.73
C THR A 118 -14.89 -27.93 7.47
N ASN A 119 -14.97 -26.60 7.39
CA ASN A 119 -14.55 -25.81 6.25
C ASN A 119 -13.75 -24.60 6.71
N TYR A 120 -12.91 -24.12 5.81
CA TYR A 120 -12.22 -22.84 5.90
C TYR A 120 -12.57 -21.97 4.70
N TRP A 121 -12.26 -20.70 4.78
CA TRP A 121 -12.47 -19.73 3.70
C TRP A 121 -11.14 -19.13 3.28
N GLY A 122 -11.01 -18.76 2.01
CA GLY A 122 -9.76 -18.28 1.45
C GLY A 122 -9.96 -17.05 0.56
N SER A 123 -9.01 -16.11 0.60
CA SER A 123 -9.09 -14.86 -0.17
C SER A 123 -8.98 -15.05 -1.69
N VAL A 124 -8.63 -16.26 -2.14
CA VAL A 124 -8.52 -16.66 -3.56
C VAL A 124 -9.00 -18.09 -3.77
N THR A 125 -9.37 -18.42 -5.00
CA THR A 125 -9.84 -19.76 -5.34
C THR A 125 -8.70 -20.74 -5.20
N GLY A 126 -8.91 -21.83 -4.47
CA GLY A 126 -7.86 -22.83 -4.24
C GLY A 126 -6.73 -22.32 -3.34
N ALA A 127 -6.97 -21.27 -2.52
CA ALA A 127 -6.13 -21.02 -1.35
C ALA A 127 -5.90 -22.33 -0.59
N VAL A 128 -4.65 -22.75 -0.49
CA VAL A 128 -4.30 -23.98 0.21
C VAL A 128 -4.22 -23.65 1.69
N GLU A 129 -5.03 -24.34 2.47
CA GLU A 129 -4.90 -24.36 3.92
C GLU A 129 -3.67 -25.20 4.29
N ASN A 130 -2.74 -24.61 5.06
CA ASN A 130 -1.64 -25.36 5.67
C ASN A 130 -1.92 -25.54 7.18
N LEU A 131 -3.17 -25.89 7.52
CA LEU A 131 -3.63 -26.18 8.88
C LEU A 131 -3.61 -27.69 9.18
N THR A 132 -3.75 -28.00 10.46
CA THR A 132 -3.73 -29.35 11.03
C THR A 132 -5.05 -30.11 10.79
N VAL A 133 -6.16 -29.42 10.49
CA VAL A 133 -7.50 -30.01 10.31
C VAL A 133 -7.84 -30.20 8.83
N THR A 134 -8.46 -31.32 8.48
CA THR A 134 -8.88 -31.64 7.10
C THR A 134 -10.17 -30.90 6.73
N GLY A 135 -10.08 -29.59 6.53
CA GLY A 135 -11.19 -28.76 6.06
C GLY A 135 -11.36 -28.80 4.53
N THR A 136 -12.58 -28.62 4.01
CA THR A 136 -12.76 -28.29 2.58
C THR A 136 -12.86 -26.78 2.43
N GLN A 137 -12.17 -26.21 1.44
CA GLN A 137 -12.33 -24.79 1.16
C GLN A 137 -13.78 -24.48 0.77
N SER A 138 -14.43 -23.63 1.55
CA SER A 138 -15.60 -22.90 1.13
C SER A 138 -15.14 -21.73 0.26
N ALA A 139 -15.29 -21.88 -1.06
CA ALA A 139 -14.75 -20.96 -2.06
C ALA A 139 -15.52 -19.64 -2.10
N ASN A 140 -15.36 -18.81 -1.07
CA ASN A 140 -15.78 -17.42 -1.10
C ASN A 140 -14.55 -16.52 -1.13
N THR A 141 -14.25 -15.98 -2.31
CA THR A 141 -13.08 -15.11 -2.54
C THR A 141 -13.45 -13.63 -2.51
N ALA A 142 -14.72 -13.31 -2.25
CA ALA A 142 -15.19 -11.95 -2.30
C ALA A 142 -14.59 -11.13 -1.15
N ARG A 143 -14.45 -9.84 -1.38
CA ARG A 143 -13.91 -8.87 -0.41
C ARG A 143 -15.01 -8.12 0.33
N THR A 144 -16.24 -8.65 0.34
CA THR A 144 -17.37 -8.02 1.02
C THR A 144 -17.23 -8.17 2.53
N VAL A 145 -17.84 -7.25 3.28
CA VAL A 145 -17.78 -7.23 4.76
C VAL A 145 -19.13 -7.61 5.40
N ALA A 146 -20.08 -8.07 4.58
CA ALA A 146 -21.46 -8.33 5.00
C ALA A 146 -21.76 -9.85 4.98
N GLY A 147 -20.87 -10.66 5.57
CA GLY A 147 -21.08 -12.10 5.75
C GLY A 147 -20.92 -12.97 4.50
N SER A 148 -20.58 -12.36 3.35
CA SER A 148 -20.39 -13.05 2.07
C SER A 148 -18.98 -12.85 1.50
N GLY A 149 -18.00 -12.53 2.34
CA GLY A 149 -16.60 -12.45 1.94
C GLY A 149 -15.82 -13.72 2.28
N TRP A 150 -14.51 -13.70 2.02
CA TRP A 150 -13.59 -14.75 2.48
C TRP A 150 -13.43 -14.79 4.00
N VAL A 151 -13.88 -13.75 4.70
CA VAL A 151 -14.25 -13.82 6.11
C VAL A 151 -15.78 -13.76 6.15
N PRO A 152 -16.49 -14.88 6.38
CA PRO A 152 -17.95 -14.99 6.33
C PRO A 152 -18.66 -14.38 7.57
N VAL A 153 -18.09 -13.32 8.15
CA VAL A 153 -18.65 -12.59 9.29
C VAL A 153 -19.38 -11.36 8.79
N ASP A 154 -20.60 -11.12 9.26
CA ASP A 154 -21.36 -9.90 8.94
C ASP A 154 -20.88 -8.69 9.76
N LEU A 155 -19.70 -8.18 9.42
CA LEU A 155 -19.11 -7.00 10.05
C LEU A 155 -19.99 -5.74 9.86
N ALA A 156 -20.90 -5.71 8.88
CA ALA A 156 -21.83 -4.59 8.71
C ALA A 156 -22.86 -4.50 9.85
N SER A 157 -23.06 -5.58 10.61
CA SER A 157 -23.94 -5.59 11.78
C SER A 157 -23.30 -5.04 13.07
N VAL A 158 -22.01 -4.68 13.03
CA VAL A 158 -21.37 -3.93 14.13
C VAL A 158 -22.12 -2.62 14.36
N PRO A 159 -22.44 -2.25 15.62
CA PRO A 159 -23.07 -0.96 15.92
C PRO A 159 -22.25 0.21 15.38
N GLY A 160 -22.86 1.02 14.51
CA GLY A 160 -22.17 2.12 13.80
C GLY A 160 -21.66 1.74 12.40
N GLY A 161 -21.83 0.49 11.99
CA GLY A 161 -21.43 -0.05 10.68
C GLY A 161 -20.09 -0.77 10.72
N SER A 162 -19.72 -1.38 9.59
CA SER A 162 -18.49 -2.15 9.48
C SER A 162 -17.25 -1.27 9.73
N PRO A 163 -16.27 -1.75 10.52
CA PRO A 163 -14.98 -1.07 10.69
C PRO A 163 -14.10 -1.14 9.43
N LEU A 164 -14.44 -2.01 8.47
CA LEU A 164 -13.73 -2.19 7.20
C LEU A 164 -14.65 -1.83 6.04
N SER A 165 -14.10 -1.17 5.02
CA SER A 165 -14.81 -0.89 3.76
C SER A 165 -14.79 -2.09 2.80
N ALA A 166 -13.77 -2.95 2.90
CA ALA A 166 -13.61 -4.22 2.19
C ALA A 166 -12.62 -5.10 2.96
N LEU A 167 -12.72 -6.42 2.81
CA LEU A 167 -11.67 -7.31 3.28
C LEU A 167 -10.39 -7.09 2.44
N PRO A 168 -9.20 -7.26 3.03
CA PRO A 168 -7.96 -7.16 2.28
C PRO A 168 -7.83 -8.33 1.29
N GLN A 169 -6.89 -8.19 0.36
CA GLN A 169 -6.52 -9.23 -0.60
C GLN A 169 -5.01 -9.44 -0.46
N ASP A 170 -4.57 -10.69 -0.54
CA ASP A 170 -3.15 -11.00 -0.53
C ASP A 170 -2.40 -10.19 -1.61
N PRO A 171 -1.19 -9.65 -1.34
CA PRO A 171 -0.47 -8.83 -2.30
C PRO A 171 -0.07 -9.56 -3.60
N LEU A 172 -0.05 -10.90 -3.61
CA LEU A 172 0.13 -11.70 -4.83
C LEU A 172 -1.17 -11.86 -5.63
N GLY A 173 -2.32 -11.47 -5.09
CA GLY A 173 -3.62 -11.68 -5.73
C GLY A 173 -3.87 -13.16 -5.99
N ASP A 174 -4.39 -13.50 -7.17
CA ASP A 174 -4.71 -14.89 -7.53
C ASP A 174 -3.49 -15.83 -7.56
N GLU A 175 -2.28 -15.29 -7.75
CA GLU A 175 -1.03 -16.06 -7.71
C GLU A 175 -0.72 -16.63 -6.32
N ALA A 176 -1.36 -16.10 -5.27
CA ALA A 176 -1.19 -16.55 -3.89
C ALA A 176 -1.60 -18.02 -3.69
N SER A 177 -2.55 -18.54 -4.49
CA SER A 177 -2.95 -19.95 -4.44
C SER A 177 -1.78 -20.88 -4.81
N SER A 178 -0.98 -20.48 -5.80
CA SER A 178 0.15 -21.31 -6.30
C SER A 178 1.33 -21.41 -5.33
N THR A 179 1.41 -20.46 -4.41
CA THR A 179 2.49 -20.31 -3.42
C THR A 179 2.03 -20.63 -2.00
N ALA A 180 0.77 -21.04 -1.82
CA ALA A 180 0.12 -21.21 -0.52
C ALA A 180 0.27 -19.98 0.39
N SER A 181 0.32 -18.77 -0.18
CA SER A 181 0.48 -17.50 0.56
C SER A 181 -0.82 -16.72 0.71
N ALA A 182 -1.95 -17.29 0.27
CA ALA A 182 -3.25 -16.65 0.38
C ALA A 182 -3.71 -16.52 1.84
N TYR A 183 -4.53 -15.52 2.12
CA TYR A 183 -5.19 -15.42 3.42
C TYR A 183 -6.25 -16.50 3.55
N THR A 184 -6.26 -17.19 4.68
CA THR A 184 -7.33 -18.11 5.05
C THR A 184 -7.96 -17.74 6.38
N TYR A 185 -9.19 -18.19 6.58
CA TYR A 185 -9.98 -17.99 7.80
C TYR A 185 -10.64 -19.31 8.19
N SER A 186 -10.50 -19.67 9.46
CA SER A 186 -11.13 -20.84 10.09
C SER A 186 -11.78 -20.42 11.40
N CYS A 187 -12.80 -21.17 11.84
CA CYS A 187 -13.61 -20.78 12.98
C CYS A 187 -14.24 -21.96 13.71
N ASP A 188 -14.56 -21.72 14.98
CA ASP A 188 -15.49 -22.48 15.81
C ASP A 188 -16.62 -21.54 16.25
N ASN A 189 -17.79 -21.68 15.62
CA ASN A 189 -18.95 -20.86 15.95
C ASN A 189 -19.59 -21.23 17.30
N THR A 190 -19.23 -22.35 17.93
CA THR A 190 -19.70 -22.70 19.27
C THR A 190 -18.95 -21.91 20.33
N ASN A 191 -17.62 -21.98 20.29
CA ASN A 191 -16.76 -21.31 21.26
C ASN A 191 -16.47 -19.84 20.92
N LYS A 192 -16.89 -19.39 19.72
CA LYS A 192 -16.59 -18.07 19.15
C LYS A 192 -15.10 -17.84 18.99
N TRP A 193 -14.41 -18.88 18.56
CA TRP A 193 -13.01 -18.85 18.20
C TRP A 193 -12.86 -18.71 16.70
N PHE A 194 -11.83 -17.99 16.29
CA PHE A 194 -11.44 -17.87 14.91
C PHE A 194 -9.94 -17.73 14.79
N GLU A 195 -9.47 -18.05 13.59
CA GLU A 195 -8.08 -18.03 13.21
C GLU A 195 -7.96 -17.51 11.77
N LEU A 196 -6.91 -16.75 11.53
CA LEU A 196 -6.56 -16.14 10.25
C LEU A 196 -5.12 -16.49 9.96
N ASN A 197 -4.86 -16.99 8.75
CA ASN A 197 -3.56 -17.55 8.43
C ASN A 197 -2.99 -16.97 7.14
N ALA A 198 -1.66 -16.87 7.08
CA ALA A 198 -0.92 -16.56 5.88
C ALA A 198 0.50 -17.14 5.94
N ASN A 199 1.00 -17.66 4.83
CA ASN A 199 2.41 -18.06 4.72
C ASN A 199 3.29 -16.84 4.37
N MET A 200 4.43 -16.69 5.04
CA MET A 200 5.38 -15.61 4.75
C MET A 200 6.33 -16.02 3.61
N GLU A 201 6.58 -15.10 2.69
CA GLU A 201 7.43 -15.37 1.53
C GLU A 201 8.92 -15.15 1.83
N SER A 202 9.22 -14.22 2.73
CA SER A 202 10.59 -13.81 3.02
C SER A 202 11.22 -14.67 4.10
N SER A 203 12.52 -14.94 3.95
CA SER A 203 13.29 -15.64 4.97
C SER A 203 13.48 -14.82 6.26
N ARG A 204 13.03 -13.57 6.29
CA ARG A 204 13.13 -12.69 7.47
C ARG A 204 11.97 -12.94 8.43
N TYR A 205 10.76 -13.02 7.89
CA TYR A 205 9.52 -13.21 8.65
C TYR A 205 9.13 -14.68 8.77
N ALA A 206 9.61 -15.54 7.87
CA ALA A 206 9.41 -16.97 7.96
C ALA A 206 10.13 -17.61 9.17
N SER A 207 9.73 -18.82 9.50
CA SER A 207 10.29 -19.67 10.55
C SER A 207 11.83 -19.70 10.56
N GLY A 208 12.44 -19.37 11.69
CA GLY A 208 13.89 -19.27 11.87
C GLY A 208 14.53 -17.99 11.30
N GLY A 209 13.72 -17.07 10.80
CA GLY A 209 14.12 -15.75 10.34
C GLY A 209 14.49 -14.76 11.46
N GLY A 210 15.00 -13.59 11.06
CA GLY A 210 15.44 -12.56 12.01
C GLY A 210 14.30 -11.84 12.73
N ASP A 211 13.13 -11.73 12.07
CA ASP A 211 11.88 -11.22 12.63
C ASP A 211 10.80 -12.31 12.47
N ASP A 212 11.13 -13.55 12.82
CA ASP A 212 10.25 -14.72 12.67
C ASP A 212 8.90 -14.50 13.36
N VAL A 213 7.83 -14.49 12.57
CA VAL A 213 6.45 -14.38 13.05
C VAL A 213 5.70 -15.70 13.01
N GLU A 214 6.16 -16.70 12.26
CA GLU A 214 5.45 -17.97 12.04
C GLU A 214 5.68 -18.98 13.16
N SER A 215 6.86 -19.01 13.77
CA SER A 215 7.13 -19.95 14.87
C SER A 215 6.85 -19.35 16.26
N THR A 216 6.53 -18.06 16.31
CA THR A 216 6.45 -17.28 17.56
C THR A 216 5.07 -16.67 17.83
N ASP A 217 4.11 -16.89 16.94
CA ASP A 217 2.73 -16.43 17.08
C ASP A 217 1.92 -17.19 18.14
N GLY A 218 2.44 -18.34 18.61
CA GLY A 218 1.82 -19.18 19.62
C GLY A 218 0.82 -20.18 19.06
N GLY A 219 0.84 -20.37 17.73
CA GLY A 219 -0.03 -21.28 17.02
C GLY A 219 0.52 -22.71 16.85
N SER A 220 -0.21 -23.51 16.09
CA SER A 220 0.09 -24.93 15.87
C SER A 220 0.99 -25.19 14.64
N ALA A 221 1.00 -24.29 13.66
CA ALA A 221 1.70 -24.46 12.39
C ALA A 221 2.97 -23.58 12.30
N TYR A 222 4.12 -24.15 12.65
CA TYR A 222 5.45 -23.51 12.69
C TYR A 222 5.95 -22.76 11.44
N SER A 223 5.28 -22.90 10.30
CA SER A 223 5.66 -22.30 9.01
C SER A 223 4.51 -21.49 8.39
N ILE A 224 3.56 -21.06 9.22
CA ILE A 224 2.42 -20.25 8.84
C ILE A 224 2.28 -19.20 9.91
N TYR A 225 1.98 -17.98 9.51
CA TYR A 225 1.65 -16.93 10.46
C TYR A 225 0.17 -17.03 10.79
N GLU A 226 -0.11 -17.28 12.05
CA GLU A 226 -1.43 -17.54 12.60
C GLU A 226 -1.84 -16.41 13.53
N VAL A 227 -3.05 -15.87 13.38
CA VAL A 227 -3.60 -14.88 14.31
C VAL A 227 -5.09 -15.06 14.54
N GLY A 228 -5.53 -14.88 15.79
CA GLY A 228 -6.92 -15.11 16.11
C GLY A 228 -7.27 -14.81 17.56
N ASN A 229 -8.39 -15.37 18.00
CA ASN A 229 -8.74 -15.47 19.42
C ASN A 229 -8.88 -16.94 19.88
N ASP A 230 -8.62 -17.90 18.99
CA ASP A 230 -8.54 -19.29 19.33
C ASP A 230 -7.36 -19.58 20.29
N PRO A 231 -7.58 -20.31 21.41
CA PRO A 231 -6.50 -20.70 22.31
C PRO A 231 -5.56 -21.74 21.69
N GLY A 232 -4.45 -21.27 21.15
CA GLY A 232 -3.41 -22.13 20.58
C GLY A 232 -3.39 -22.14 19.06
N LEU A 233 -4.32 -21.40 18.42
CA LEU A 233 -4.40 -21.22 16.97
C LEU A 233 -4.22 -22.58 16.27
N ASP A 234 -5.14 -23.49 16.58
CA ASP A 234 -5.13 -24.87 16.12
C ASP A 234 -6.42 -25.28 15.39
N LEU A 235 -7.08 -24.31 14.73
CA LEU A 235 -8.35 -24.52 14.01
C LEU A 235 -8.22 -25.19 12.63
#